data_AF-X7ZVJ2-F1
#
_entry.id   AF-X7ZVJ2-F1
#
_cell.length_a   1.000
_cell.length_b   1.000
_cell.length_c   1.000
_cell.angle_alpha   90.00
_cell.angle_beta   90.00
_cell.angle_gamma   90.00
#
_symmetry.space_group_name_H-M   'P 1'
#
loop_
_entity.id
_entity.type
_entity.pdbx_description
1 polymer ?
#
loop_
_entity_poly.entity_id
_entity_poly.type
_entity_poly.pdbx_seq_one_letter_code
_entity_poly.pdbx_strand_id
1 'polypeptide(L)' 'MFTARPQVLKTYTHAEGSTREVPWEMKTAGVRGRIGGATLRLGTHQYADELRSLGLPRRALASGSVRNVEMTFGDARPI' A
#
# COMPACT_ATOMS: atom_id res chain seq x y z
N MET A 1 3.60 21.10 -2.07
CA MET A 1 2.19 20.72 -1.87
C MET A 1 1.95 19.44 -2.66
N PHE A 2 1.78 18.29 -2.01
CA PHE A 2 1.51 17.01 -2.69
C PHE A 2 0.07 17.05 -3.23
N THR A 3 -0.10 17.57 -4.44
CA THR A 3 -1.43 17.73 -5.06
C THR A 3 -1.90 16.42 -5.70
N ALA A 4 -3.22 16.23 -5.61
CA ALA A 4 -4.03 15.07 -5.99
C ALA A 4 -4.11 14.81 -7.51
N ARG A 5 -3.01 14.94 -8.24
CA ARG A 5 -3.00 14.55 -9.66
C ARG A 5 -3.20 13.04 -9.74
N PRO A 6 -4.12 12.56 -10.59
CA PRO A 6 -4.24 11.14 -10.84
C PRO A 6 -2.90 10.55 -11.27
N GLN A 7 -2.54 9.40 -10.72
CA GLN A 7 -1.35 8.65 -11.07
C GLN A 7 -1.76 7.27 -11.54
N VAL A 8 -1.27 6.85 -12.71
CA VAL A 8 -1.45 5.47 -13.19
C VAL A 8 -0.31 4.62 -12.63
N LEU A 9 -0.68 3.59 -11.88
CA LEU A 9 0.21 2.64 -11.24
C LEU A 9 -0.11 1.23 -11.75
N LYS A 10 0.82 0.31 -11.53
CA LYS A 10 0.61 -1.12 -11.79
C LYS A 10 0.34 -1.83 -10.49
N THR A 11 -0.66 -2.69 -10.47
CA THR A 11 -0.82 -3.70 -9.43
C THR A 11 -0.83 -5.07 -10.09
N TYR A 12 -0.60 -6.11 -9.31
CA TYR A 12 -0.57 -7.48 -9.80
C TYR A 12 -1.55 -8.32 -9.01
N THR A 13 -2.25 -9.19 -9.72
CA THR A 13 -3.07 -10.23 -9.11
C THR A 13 -2.54 -11.59 -9.55
N HIS A 14 -2.55 -12.55 -8.63
CA HIS A 14 -2.23 -13.94 -8.94
C HIS A 14 -3.41 -14.79 -8.50
N ALA A 15 -4.09 -15.40 -9.47
CA ALA A 15 -5.26 -16.23 -9.25
C ALA A 15 -5.34 -17.28 -10.36
N GLU A 16 -5.87 -18.48 -10.04
CA GLU A 16 -6.07 -19.56 -11.01
C GLU A 16 -4.78 -19.96 -11.76
N GLY A 17 -3.63 -19.82 -11.10
CA GLY A 17 -2.31 -20.09 -11.69
C GLY A 17 -1.84 -19.06 -12.72
N SER A 18 -2.57 -17.96 -12.91
CA SER A 18 -2.23 -16.87 -13.82
C SER A 18 -1.86 -15.60 -13.05
N THR A 19 -0.73 -14.99 -13.42
CA THR A 19 -0.38 -13.64 -12.96
C THR A 19 -0.90 -12.64 -13.99
N ARG A 20 -1.54 -11.58 -13.50
CA ARG A 20 -2.12 -10.52 -14.33
C ARG A 20 -1.63 -9.17 -13.83
N GLU A 21 -1.18 -8.33 -14.75
CA GLU A 21 -0.94 -6.92 -14.52
C GLU A 21 -2.28 -6.16 -14.63
N VAL A 22 -2.61 -5.36 -13.64
CA VAL A 22 -3.81 -4.52 -13.63
C VAL A 22 -3.35 -3.06 -13.52
N PRO A 23 -3.46 -2.25 -14.59
CA PRO A 23 -3.25 -0.82 -14.47
C PRO A 23 -4.36 -0.22 -13.60
N TRP A 24 -4.00 0.70 -12.73
CA TRP A 24 -4.98 1.38 -11.87
C TRP A 24 -4.66 2.86 -11.72
N GLU A 25 -5.70 3.67 -11.64
CA GLU A 25 -5.60 5.10 -11.40
C GLU A 25 -5.79 5.38 -9.90
N MET A 26 -4.83 6.09 -9.31
CA MET A 26 -4.87 6.55 -7.93
C MET A 26 -5.04 8.05 -7.86
N LYS A 27 -5.96 8.51 -7.01
CA LYS A 27 -6.06 9.91 -6.60
C LYS A 27 -6.03 10.01 -5.09
N THR A 28 -5.09 10.80 -4.56
CA THR A 28 -4.91 10.96 -3.11
C THR A 28 -5.09 12.42 -2.70
N ALA A 29 -5.82 12.66 -1.61
CA ALA A 29 -5.97 13.99 -1.02
C ALA A 29 -5.58 14.00 0.47
N GLY A 30 -4.98 15.11 0.91
CA GLY A 30 -4.60 15.31 2.30
C GLY A 30 -3.40 14.47 2.75
N VAL A 31 -2.43 14.24 1.86
CA VAL A 31 -1.18 13.54 2.18
C VAL A 31 -0.37 14.34 3.21
N ARG A 32 0.02 13.69 4.30
CA ARG A 32 0.87 14.24 5.36
C ARG A 32 2.02 13.27 5.63
N GLY A 33 3.21 13.80 5.86
CA GLY A 33 4.39 13.02 6.23
C GLY A 33 5.12 13.66 7.41
N ARG A 34 5.76 12.83 8.24
CA ARG A 34 6.63 13.27 9.34
C ARG A 34 7.74 12.26 9.60
N ILE A 35 8.84 12.73 10.18
CA ILE A 35 9.91 11.86 10.71
C ILE A 35 9.44 11.24 12.04
N GLY A 36 9.64 9.93 12.19
CA GLY A 36 9.17 9.12 13.31
C GLY A 36 7.65 9.19 13.52
N GLY A 37 7.22 9.05 14.78
CA GLY A 37 5.86 9.40 15.22
C GLY A 37 4.78 8.34 15.04
N ALA A 38 5.14 7.09 14.73
CA ALA A 38 4.20 5.98 14.66
C ALA A 38 4.69 4.76 15.44
N THR A 39 3.77 4.12 16.16
CA THR A 39 3.97 2.83 16.83
C THR A 39 3.16 1.78 16.07
N LEU A 40 3.84 0.78 15.51
CA LEU A 40 3.19 -0.35 14.85
C LEU A 40 2.95 -1.47 15.88
N ARG A 41 1.71 -1.96 15.96
CA ARG A 41 1.34 -3.14 16.75
C ARG A 41 0.85 -4.21 15.80
N LEU A 42 1.48 -5.38 15.82
CA LEU A 42 1.04 -6.53 15.05
C LEU A 42 -0.11 -7.23 15.79
N GLY A 43 -1.17 -7.57 15.05
CA GLY A 43 -2.32 -8.30 15.57
C GLY A 43 -2.05 -9.80 15.78
N THR A 44 -3.11 -10.59 15.90
CA THR A 44 -3.03 -12.05 16.14
C THR A 44 -3.26 -12.90 14.88
N HIS A 45 -3.37 -12.29 13.71
CA HIS A 45 -3.55 -13.00 12.44
C HIS A 45 -2.27 -13.75 12.03
N GLN A 46 -2.37 -14.85 11.27
CA GLN A 46 -1.22 -15.64 10.79
C GLN A 46 -0.14 -14.78 10.09
N TYR A 47 -0.53 -13.81 9.27
CA TYR A 47 0.40 -12.87 8.63
C TYR A 47 1.22 -12.03 9.64
N ALA A 48 0.73 -11.84 10.87
CA ALA A 48 1.50 -11.17 11.90
C ALA A 48 2.72 -12.00 12.33
N ASP A 49 2.64 -13.33 12.32
CA ASP A 49 3.77 -14.19 12.66
C ASP A 49 4.87 -14.15 11.58
N GLU A 50 4.48 -14.09 10.32
CA GLU A 50 5.42 -13.85 9.20
C GLU A 50 6.11 -12.49 9.34
N LEU A 51 5.35 -11.43 9.65
CA LEU A 51 5.94 -10.12 9.90
C LEU A 51 6.89 -10.15 11.11
N ARG A 52 6.55 -10.88 12.18
CA ARG A 52 7.44 -11.09 13.34
C ARG A 52 8.71 -11.86 12.96
N SER A 53 8.62 -12.90 12.12
CA SER A 53 9.80 -13.65 11.67
C SER A 53 10.73 -12.79 10.80
N LEU A 54 10.20 -11.75 10.14
CA LEU A 54 10.98 -10.72 9.45
C LEU A 54 11.54 -9.63 10.39
N GLY A 55 11.32 -9.75 11.70
CA GLY A 55 11.82 -8.83 12.73
C GLY A 55 10.98 -7.57 12.94
N LEU A 56 9.71 -7.57 12.53
CA LEU A 56 8.77 -6.46 12.78
C LEU A 56 7.99 -6.66 14.10
N PRO A 57 7.50 -5.57 14.73
CA PRO A 57 7.66 -4.17 14.34
C PRO A 57 9.01 -3.58 14.77
N ARG A 58 9.67 -2.85 13.85
CA ARG A 58 10.83 -2.01 14.18
C ARG A 58 10.43 -0.56 14.38
N ARG A 59 11.33 0.23 14.96
CA ARG A 59 11.16 1.68 15.09
C ARG A 59 10.97 2.32 13.71
N ALA A 60 9.83 2.96 13.50
CA ALA A 60 9.54 3.69 12.26
C ALA A 60 10.43 4.94 12.16
N LEU A 61 11.18 5.06 11.07
CA LEU A 61 12.01 6.25 10.78
C LEU A 61 11.17 7.41 10.26
N ALA A 62 10.08 7.12 9.54
CA ALA A 62 9.12 8.10 9.05
C ALA A 62 7.72 7.50 9.12
N SER A 63 6.71 8.36 9.13
CA SER A 63 5.32 7.99 8.99
C SER A 63 4.61 8.96 8.06
N GLY A 64 3.58 8.47 7.40
CA GLY A 64 2.71 9.29 6.56
C GLY A 64 1.27 8.82 6.69
N SER A 65 0.36 9.74 6.44
CA SER A 65 -1.07 9.46 6.35
C SER A 65 -1.65 10.11 5.11
N VAL A 66 -2.68 9.47 4.57
CA VAL A 66 -3.47 10.00 3.47
C VAL A 66 -4.91 10.04 3.96
N ARG A 67 -5.58 11.18 3.83
CA ARG A 67 -6.95 11.33 4.33
C ARG A 67 -7.94 10.61 3.43
N ASN A 68 -7.80 10.77 2.12
CA ASN A 68 -8.67 10.18 1.13
C ASN A 68 -7.85 9.54 0.01
N VAL A 69 -8.23 8.32 -0.36
CA VAL A 69 -7.67 7.58 -1.48
C VAL A 69 -8.83 7.10 -2.34
N GLU A 70 -8.82 7.50 -3.60
CA GLU A 70 -9.72 6.99 -4.64
C GLU A 70 -8.89 6.09 -5.56
N MET A 71 -9.40 4.91 -5.88
CA MET A 71 -8.74 3.93 -6.73
C MET A 71 -9.72 3.38 -7.75
N THR A 72 -9.32 3.37 -9.02
CA THR A 72 -10.06 2.72 -10.11
C THR A 72 -9.15 1.70 -10.79
N PHE A 73 -9.56 0.44 -10.78
CA PHE A 73 -8.83 -0.64 -11.45
C PHE A 73 -9.32 -0.80 -12.88
N GLY A 74 -8.39 -0.84 -13.83
CA GLY A 74 -8.67 -1.13 -15.24
C GLY A 74 -8.66 -2.63 -15.53
N ASP A 75 -8.60 -2.96 -16.82
CA ASP A 75 -8.61 -4.35 -17.28
C ASP A 75 -7.32 -5.08 -16.95
N ALA A 76 -7.46 -6.29 -16.42
CA ALA A 76 -6.34 -7.19 -16.13
C ALA A 76 -5.75 -7.75 -17.44
N ARG A 77 -4.42 -7.73 -17.53
CA ARG A 77 -3.66 -8.24 -18.69
C ARG A 77 -2.76 -9.38 -18.21
N PRO A 78 -2.81 -10.56 -18.84
CA PRO A 78 -1.91 -11.65 -18.48
C PRO A 78 -0.45 -11.24 -18.72
N ILE A 79 0.43 -11.70 -17.84
CA ILE A 79 1.89 -11.57 -17.99
C ILE A 79 2.56 -12.93 -18.12
#